data_AF-A0A915J708-F1
#
_entry.id   AF-A0A915J708-F1
#
_cell.length_a   1.000
_cell.length_b   1.000
_cell.length_c   1.000
_cell.angle_alpha   90.00
_cell.angle_beta   90.00
_cell.angle_gamma   90.00
#
_symmetry.space_group_name_H-M   'P 1'
#
loop_
_entity.id
_entity.type
_entity.pdbx_description
1 polymer ?
#
loop_
_entity_poly.entity_id
_entity_poly.type
_entity_poly.pdbx_seq_one_letter_code
_entity_poly.pdbx_strand_id
1 'polypeptide(L)'
;MSCGVEVDPLVQITVQKLAVASSLEIFMDILPSYSIRKWSEAEEKQQMKKETKILHEYEQALLRHYQKFLKQLDKFCKCNMKKKLNKIKLTPKLVESCQMLGVKCVTRLLAEQYHFNFRQDLLETVVPLMSYKDETIRNICCESVETVFKSDKLGEASFDIVKTICKFVKDNPTKSHPRMLETFLQLKIKEVEKTDQMAKTKRDILAKKQKIRMMSRKERKTFKRLKKLDDDLAELEAEEKKENVLKFHTKIMSQIFAVYFRVLKREKLGNQPLNKCKILPVVLRGLSKFAHFINIEFFDDLLNSLLNLVLKADLNVTESLNCVKTAFVILSGDGQALNIDPYGFYRFVYNVLPKIADEKRIDYTNILHGEFHSA
;
A
#
# COMPACT_ATOMS: atom_id res chain seq x y z
N MET A 1 -4.43 -20.79 -45.82
CA MET A 1 -5.10 -19.57 -46.32
C MET A 1 -5.39 -18.66 -45.13
N SER A 2 -4.41 -17.84 -44.74
CA SER A 2 -4.58 -16.80 -43.72
C SER A 2 -5.14 -15.57 -44.41
N CYS A 3 -6.43 -15.28 -44.23
CA CYS A 3 -6.98 -13.98 -44.62
C CYS A 3 -6.28 -12.90 -43.79
N GLY A 4 -5.25 -12.30 -44.39
CA GLY A 4 -4.66 -11.05 -43.93
C GLY A 4 -5.64 -9.93 -44.22
N VAL A 5 -6.65 -9.78 -43.36
CA VAL A 5 -7.42 -8.54 -43.34
C VAL A 5 -6.52 -7.54 -42.64
N GLU A 6 -6.01 -6.55 -43.37
CA GLU A 6 -5.45 -5.34 -42.78
C GLU A 6 -6.57 -4.63 -42.04
N VAL A 7 -6.80 -5.05 -40.79
CA VAL A 7 -7.80 -4.43 -39.92
C VAL A 7 -7.32 -3.02 -39.61
N ASP A 8 -8.20 -2.04 -39.79
CA ASP A 8 -7.92 -0.65 -39.45
C ASP A 8 -7.31 -0.55 -38.03
N PRO A 9 -6.17 0.14 -37.86
CA PRO A 9 -5.49 0.24 -36.56
C PRO A 9 -6.38 0.74 -35.42
N LEU A 10 -7.38 1.57 -35.75
CA LEU A 10 -8.40 2.06 -34.81
C LEU A 10 -9.34 0.96 -34.32
N VAL A 11 -9.79 0.08 -35.22
CA VAL A 11 -10.65 -1.06 -34.88
C VAL A 11 -9.88 -2.04 -34.02
N GLN A 12 -8.62 -2.32 -34.37
CA GLN A 12 -7.76 -3.22 -33.59
C GLN A 12 -7.58 -2.73 -32.14
N ILE A 13 -7.40 -1.42 -31.93
CA ILE A 13 -7.24 -0.85 -30.59
C ILE A 13 -8.56 -0.88 -29.80
N THR A 14 -9.69 -0.65 -30.47
CA THR A 14 -11.00 -0.69 -29.84
C THR A 14 -11.34 -2.11 -29.38
N VAL A 15 -11.08 -3.11 -30.22
CA VAL A 15 -11.22 -4.54 -29.87
C VAL A 15 -10.31 -4.90 -28.70
N GLN A 16 -9.07 -4.42 -28.69
CA GLN A 16 -8.13 -4.64 -27.58
C GLN A 16 -8.64 -4.06 -26.26
N LYS A 17 -9.19 -2.83 -26.27
CA LYS A 17 -9.78 -2.21 -25.07
C LYS A 17 -10.93 -3.03 -24.52
N LEU A 18 -11.87 -3.42 -25.38
CA LEU A 18 -13.01 -4.23 -24.99
C LEU A 18 -12.58 -5.60 -24.48
N ALA A 19 -11.64 -6.26 -25.15
CA ALA A 19 -11.12 -7.56 -24.73
C ALA A 19 -10.47 -7.50 -23.34
N VAL A 20 -9.69 -6.45 -23.03
CA VAL A 20 -9.08 -6.26 -21.71
C VAL A 20 -10.14 -6.01 -20.64
N ALA A 21 -11.15 -5.19 -20.92
CA ALA A 21 -12.24 -4.90 -20.00
C ALA A 21 -13.07 -6.16 -19.70
N SER A 22 -13.46 -6.93 -20.73
CA SER A 22 -14.21 -8.18 -20.55
C SER A 22 -13.38 -9.24 -19.82
N SER A 23 -12.09 -9.35 -20.15
CA SER A 23 -11.19 -10.30 -19.49
C SER A 23 -11.01 -9.98 -18.01
N LEU A 24 -10.99 -8.69 -17.65
CA LEU A 24 -10.96 -8.27 -16.25
C LEU A 24 -12.14 -8.85 -15.47
N GLU A 25 -13.38 -8.61 -15.91
CA GLU A 25 -14.58 -9.10 -15.20
C GLU A 25 -14.58 -10.63 -15.08
N ILE A 26 -14.17 -11.34 -16.14
CA ILE A 26 -14.05 -12.81 -16.12
C ILE A 26 -13.04 -13.26 -15.05
N PHE A 27 -11.88 -12.60 -14.95
CA PHE A 27 -10.92 -12.93 -13.90
C PHE A 27 -11.46 -12.57 -12.50
N MET A 28 -12.18 -11.47 -12.36
CA MET A 28 -12.77 -11.10 -11.07
C MET A 28 -13.76 -12.14 -10.55
N ASP A 29 -14.54 -12.76 -11.44
CA ASP A 29 -15.51 -13.80 -11.09
C ASP A 29 -14.85 -15.16 -10.80
N ILE A 30 -13.76 -15.50 -11.51
CA ILE A 30 -13.12 -16.82 -11.45
C ILE A 30 -12.04 -16.91 -10.37
N LEU A 31 -11.42 -15.79 -10.00
CA LEU A 31 -10.26 -15.80 -9.09
C LEU A 31 -10.65 -16.30 -7.69
N PRO A 32 -9.97 -17.33 -7.17
CA PRO A 32 -10.23 -17.82 -5.82
C PRO A 32 -9.69 -16.86 -4.77
N SER A 33 -10.31 -16.87 -3.58
CA SER A 33 -9.86 -16.07 -2.43
C SER A 33 -8.61 -16.61 -1.74
N TYR A 34 -8.05 -17.74 -2.20
CA TYR A 34 -6.85 -18.37 -1.63
C TYR A 34 -5.68 -18.29 -2.60
N SER A 35 -4.46 -18.29 -2.07
CA SER A 35 -3.24 -18.34 -2.87
C SER A 35 -2.97 -19.76 -3.35
N ILE A 36 -2.74 -19.90 -4.65
CA ILE A 36 -2.45 -21.19 -5.28
C ILE A 36 -0.98 -21.52 -5.03
N ARG A 37 -0.72 -22.55 -4.23
CA ARG A 37 0.65 -23.03 -3.97
C ARG A 37 1.20 -23.74 -5.21
N LYS A 38 2.45 -23.44 -5.57
CA LYS A 38 3.18 -24.23 -6.58
C LYS A 38 3.54 -25.59 -5.97
N TRP A 39 3.22 -26.67 -6.66
CA TRP A 39 3.59 -28.02 -6.23
C TRP A 39 5.11 -28.20 -6.26
N SER A 40 5.61 -29.02 -5.32
CA SER A 40 7.01 -29.43 -5.31
C SER A 40 7.27 -30.49 -6.39
N GLU A 41 8.49 -30.54 -6.93
CA GLU A 41 8.89 -31.53 -7.95
C GLU A 41 8.71 -32.99 -7.47
N ALA A 42 8.67 -33.22 -6.16
CA ALA A 42 8.37 -34.52 -5.56
C ALA A 42 6.87 -34.86 -5.58
N GLU A 43 6.00 -33.86 -5.42
CA GLU A 43 4.53 -34.02 -5.42
C GLU A 43 4.01 -34.20 -6.86
N GLU A 44 4.68 -33.57 -7.84
CA GLU A 44 4.33 -33.68 -9.26
C GLU A 44 4.65 -35.07 -9.85
N LYS A 45 5.61 -35.79 -9.26
CA LYS A 45 5.98 -37.17 -9.65
C LYS A 45 5.09 -38.23 -9.00
N GLN A 46 4.28 -37.87 -8.02
CA GLN A 46 3.40 -38.81 -7.32
C GLN A 46 2.14 -39.09 -8.14
N GLN A 47 1.75 -40.37 -8.24
CA GLN A 47 0.50 -40.73 -8.91
C GLN A 47 -0.70 -40.28 -8.07
N MET A 48 -1.46 -39.35 -8.64
CA MET A 48 -2.60 -38.71 -7.99
C MET A 48 -3.92 -39.29 -8.50
N LYS A 49 -4.96 -39.16 -7.68
CA LYS A 49 -6.34 -39.44 -8.11
C LYS A 49 -6.73 -38.52 -9.27
N LYS A 50 -7.56 -39.04 -10.19
CA LYS A 50 -7.97 -38.31 -11.40
C LYS A 50 -8.54 -36.92 -11.11
N GLU A 51 -9.38 -36.80 -10.09
CA GLU A 51 -10.00 -35.53 -9.68
C GLU A 51 -8.98 -34.48 -9.22
N THR A 52 -8.00 -34.89 -8.40
CA THR A 52 -6.95 -34.00 -7.91
C THR A 52 -6.04 -33.53 -9.05
N LYS A 53 -5.79 -34.41 -10.04
CA LYS A 53 -5.02 -34.05 -11.23
C LYS A 53 -5.73 -33.01 -12.10
N ILE A 54 -7.04 -33.18 -12.33
CA ILE A 54 -7.85 -32.24 -13.12
C ILE A 54 -7.88 -30.86 -12.46
N LEU A 55 -8.12 -30.80 -11.14
CA LEU A 55 -8.13 -29.54 -10.40
C LEU A 55 -6.78 -28.83 -10.51
N HIS A 56 -5.68 -29.58 -10.40
CA HIS A 56 -4.36 -29.02 -10.50
C HIS A 56 -4.03 -28.47 -11.90
N GLU A 57 -4.35 -29.23 -12.95
CA GLU A 57 -4.17 -28.77 -14.33
C GLU A 57 -4.96 -27.49 -14.60
N TYR A 58 -6.18 -27.39 -14.03
CA TYR A 58 -6.98 -26.19 -14.08
C TYR A 58 -6.32 -25.00 -13.36
N GLU A 59 -5.86 -25.19 -12.11
CA GLU A 59 -5.17 -24.14 -11.34
C GLU A 59 -3.88 -23.66 -12.04
N GLN A 60 -3.10 -24.59 -12.59
CA GLN A 60 -1.91 -24.23 -13.39
C GLN A 60 -2.28 -23.45 -14.65
N ALA A 61 -3.32 -23.88 -15.37
CA ALA A 61 -3.80 -23.17 -16.56
C ALA A 61 -4.25 -21.74 -16.19
N LEU A 62 -5.02 -21.60 -15.11
CA LEU A 62 -5.47 -20.31 -14.60
C LEU A 62 -4.28 -19.38 -14.30
N LEU A 63 -3.26 -19.85 -13.57
CA LEU A 63 -2.06 -19.06 -13.29
C LEU A 63 -1.31 -18.65 -14.56
N ARG A 64 -1.18 -19.54 -15.54
CA ARG A 64 -0.52 -19.25 -16.83
C ARG A 64 -1.27 -18.19 -17.62
N HIS A 65 -2.60 -18.28 -17.68
CA HIS A 65 -3.44 -17.30 -18.37
C HIS A 65 -3.47 -15.95 -17.64
N TYR A 66 -3.56 -15.98 -16.31
CA TYR A 66 -3.49 -14.78 -15.49
C TYR A 66 -2.14 -14.06 -15.65
N GLN A 67 -1.01 -14.77 -15.62
CA GLN A 67 0.31 -14.17 -15.85
C GLN A 67 0.43 -13.55 -17.26
N LYS A 68 -0.13 -14.20 -18.29
CA LYS A 68 -0.18 -13.63 -19.64
C LYS A 68 -1.02 -12.36 -19.68
N PHE A 69 -2.16 -12.33 -18.98
CA PHE A 69 -3.01 -11.16 -18.86
C PHE A 69 -2.31 -10.00 -18.15
N LEU A 70 -1.63 -10.26 -17.03
CA LEU A 70 -0.84 -9.24 -16.32
C LEU A 70 0.26 -8.65 -17.22
N LYS A 71 0.98 -9.49 -17.97
CA LYS A 71 1.99 -9.03 -18.95
C LYS A 71 1.38 -8.20 -20.08
N GLN A 72 0.13 -8.48 -20.47
CA GLN A 72 -0.59 -7.64 -21.43
C GLN A 72 -0.96 -6.30 -20.79
N LEU A 73 -1.51 -6.29 -19.58
CA LEU A 73 -1.83 -5.07 -18.83
C LEU A 73 -0.59 -4.19 -18.62
N ASP A 74 0.55 -4.76 -18.28
CA ASP A 74 1.81 -4.02 -18.14
C ASP A 74 2.24 -3.34 -19.47
N LYS A 75 2.01 -4.00 -20.61
CA LYS A 75 2.24 -3.40 -21.94
C LYS A 75 1.28 -2.24 -22.22
N PHE A 76 0.01 -2.36 -21.82
CA PHE A 76 -0.97 -1.27 -21.93
C PHE A 76 -0.60 -0.09 -21.02
N CYS A 77 -0.15 -0.36 -19.79
CA CYS A 77 0.21 0.66 -18.80
C CYS A 77 1.50 1.41 -19.15
N LYS A 78 2.58 0.69 -19.51
CA LYS A 78 3.88 1.29 -19.84
C LYS A 78 3.88 2.08 -21.16
N CYS A 79 2.76 2.08 -21.90
CA CYS A 79 2.66 2.71 -23.22
C CYS A 79 3.86 2.39 -24.12
N ASN A 80 4.30 1.12 -24.12
CA ASN A 80 5.31 0.65 -25.08
C ASN A 80 4.83 0.76 -26.54
N MET A 81 3.57 1.19 -26.72
CA MET A 81 3.08 1.71 -27.98
C MET A 81 3.91 2.90 -28.48
N LYS A 82 4.63 3.72 -27.69
CA LYS A 82 5.43 4.84 -28.24
C LYS A 82 6.43 4.40 -29.33
N LYS A 83 7.00 3.19 -29.21
CA LYS A 83 7.92 2.63 -30.23
C LYS A 83 7.20 2.02 -31.44
N LYS A 84 5.95 1.55 -31.29
CA LYS A 84 5.08 1.10 -32.41
C LYS A 84 4.28 2.25 -33.06
N LEU A 85 4.05 3.34 -32.34
CA LEU A 85 3.29 4.55 -32.71
C LEU A 85 4.09 5.47 -33.60
N ASN A 86 5.43 5.48 -33.50
CA ASN A 86 6.24 6.21 -34.49
C ASN A 86 6.10 5.63 -35.92
N LYS A 87 5.60 4.40 -36.07
CA LYS A 87 5.29 3.78 -37.37
C LYS A 87 3.85 3.98 -37.83
N ILE A 88 2.91 4.23 -36.91
CA ILE A 88 1.48 4.33 -37.20
C ILE A 88 1.03 5.65 -36.60
N LYS A 89 0.88 6.68 -37.45
CA LYS A 89 0.39 8.02 -37.10
C LYS A 89 -0.97 7.96 -36.40
N LEU A 90 -0.99 7.63 -35.11
CA LEU A 90 -2.20 7.45 -34.33
C LEU A 90 -2.35 8.63 -33.37
N THR A 91 -3.57 9.11 -33.21
CA THR A 91 -3.88 10.27 -32.37
C THR A 91 -3.46 10.03 -30.91
N PRO A 92 -2.75 10.99 -30.26
CA PRO A 92 -2.24 10.84 -28.89
C PRO A 92 -3.35 10.54 -27.87
N LYS A 93 -4.56 11.09 -28.07
CA LYS A 93 -5.75 10.86 -27.24
C LYS A 93 -6.17 9.39 -27.12
N LEU A 94 -6.01 8.61 -28.19
CA LEU A 94 -6.41 7.20 -28.18
C LEU A 94 -5.44 6.37 -27.31
N VAL A 95 -4.17 6.75 -27.31
CA VAL A 95 -3.11 6.11 -26.52
C VAL A 95 -3.30 6.41 -25.04
N GLU A 96 -3.59 7.67 -24.71
CA GLU A 96 -3.94 8.09 -23.35
C GLU A 96 -5.16 7.31 -22.84
N SER A 97 -6.21 7.16 -23.65
CA SER A 97 -7.39 6.39 -23.24
C SER A 97 -7.10 4.89 -23.02
N CYS A 98 -6.18 4.28 -23.78
CA CYS A 98 -5.72 2.91 -23.54
C CYS A 98 -4.95 2.80 -22.22
N GLN A 99 -4.06 3.78 -21.96
CA GLN A 99 -3.28 3.83 -20.73
C GLN A 99 -4.20 3.98 -19.52
N MET A 100 -5.18 4.89 -19.61
CA MET A 100 -6.18 5.09 -18.56
C MET A 100 -6.98 3.83 -18.28
N LEU A 101 -7.40 3.10 -19.32
CA LEU A 101 -8.10 1.82 -19.14
C LEU A 101 -7.21 0.79 -18.45
N GLY A 102 -5.96 0.62 -18.92
CA GLY A 102 -5.00 -0.30 -18.32
C GLY A 102 -4.75 0.01 -16.84
N VAL A 103 -4.54 1.29 -16.51
CA VAL A 103 -4.38 1.76 -15.13
C VAL A 103 -5.60 1.39 -14.30
N LYS A 104 -6.81 1.72 -14.76
CA LYS A 104 -8.06 1.41 -14.05
C LYS A 104 -8.22 -0.09 -13.79
N CYS A 105 -7.91 -0.94 -14.78
CA CYS A 105 -7.98 -2.38 -14.62
C CYS A 105 -6.99 -2.88 -13.56
N VAL A 106 -5.75 -2.43 -13.61
CA VAL A 106 -4.70 -2.84 -12.65
C VAL A 106 -5.04 -2.35 -11.23
N THR A 107 -5.51 -1.12 -11.09
CA THR A 107 -5.89 -0.56 -9.78
C THR A 107 -7.13 -1.24 -9.19
N ARG A 108 -8.06 -1.69 -10.04
CA ARG A 108 -9.22 -2.46 -9.60
C ARG A 108 -8.82 -3.86 -9.14
N LEU A 109 -7.97 -4.56 -9.90
CA LEU A 109 -7.39 -5.85 -9.48
C LEU A 109 -6.66 -5.73 -8.14
N LEU A 110 -5.88 -4.66 -7.96
CA LEU A 110 -5.15 -4.44 -6.71
C LEU A 110 -6.10 -4.18 -5.53
N ALA A 111 -7.18 -3.44 -5.72
CA ALA A 111 -8.14 -3.14 -4.65
C ALA A 111 -8.95 -4.37 -4.21
N GLU A 112 -9.36 -5.21 -5.17
CA GLU A 112 -10.26 -6.35 -4.91
C GLU A 112 -9.50 -7.66 -4.63
N GLN A 113 -8.35 -7.90 -5.26
CA GLN A 113 -7.63 -9.19 -5.25
C GLN A 113 -6.15 -9.06 -4.82
N TYR A 114 -5.89 -8.33 -3.73
CA TYR A 114 -4.53 -8.16 -3.19
C TYR A 114 -3.93 -9.41 -2.52
N HIS A 115 -4.76 -10.43 -2.23
CA HIS A 115 -4.33 -11.70 -1.62
C HIS A 115 -3.84 -12.73 -2.63
N PHE A 116 -4.18 -12.55 -3.91
CA PHE A 116 -3.90 -13.55 -4.94
C PHE A 116 -2.44 -13.53 -5.41
N ASN A 117 -2.01 -14.62 -6.04
CA ASN A 117 -0.67 -14.80 -6.58
C ASN A 117 -0.29 -13.68 -7.58
N PHE A 118 1.01 -13.40 -7.73
CA PHE A 118 1.58 -12.35 -8.60
C PHE A 118 1.28 -10.91 -8.16
N ARG A 119 1.03 -10.68 -6.87
CA ARG A 119 0.98 -9.33 -6.27
C ARG A 119 2.20 -8.48 -6.62
N GLN A 120 3.40 -9.05 -6.59
CA GLN A 120 4.64 -8.33 -6.91
C GLN A 120 4.64 -7.75 -8.34
N ASP A 121 4.20 -8.52 -9.34
CA ASP A 121 4.12 -8.08 -10.73
C ASP A 121 3.14 -6.89 -10.88
N LEU A 122 2.00 -6.92 -10.17
CA LEU A 122 1.05 -5.81 -10.13
C LEU A 122 1.68 -4.56 -9.50
N LEU A 123 2.39 -4.73 -8.37
CA LEU A 123 3.04 -3.62 -7.66
C LEU A 123 4.17 -2.99 -8.48
N GLU A 124 4.95 -3.79 -9.20
CA GLU A 124 6.00 -3.30 -10.09
C GLU A 124 5.43 -2.44 -11.24
N THR A 125 4.20 -2.70 -11.67
CA THR A 125 3.50 -1.86 -12.65
C THR A 125 2.89 -0.61 -12.00
N VAL A 126 2.25 -0.72 -10.83
CA VAL A 126 1.53 0.40 -10.17
C VAL A 126 2.47 1.44 -9.58
N VAL A 127 3.54 1.04 -8.89
CA VAL A 127 4.41 1.96 -8.14
C VAL A 127 5.05 3.03 -9.05
N PRO A 128 5.59 2.71 -10.24
CA PRO A 128 6.07 3.75 -11.16
C PRO A 128 4.98 4.71 -11.65
N LEU A 129 3.73 4.24 -11.77
CA LEU A 129 2.59 5.06 -12.23
C LEU A 129 2.14 6.08 -11.18
N MET A 130 2.36 5.81 -9.88
CA MET A 130 2.12 6.78 -8.81
C MET A 130 3.05 8.00 -8.88
N SER A 131 4.17 7.91 -9.61
CA SER A 131 5.08 9.03 -9.88
C SER A 131 4.97 9.56 -11.32
N TYR A 132 3.88 9.23 -12.02
CA TYR A 132 3.67 9.69 -13.39
C TYR A 132 3.29 11.19 -13.43
N LYS A 133 3.54 11.83 -14.58
CA LYS A 133 3.29 13.26 -14.79
C LYS A 133 1.79 13.59 -14.71
N ASP A 134 0.94 12.71 -15.25
CA ASP A 134 -0.50 12.90 -15.27
C ASP A 134 -1.12 12.74 -13.87
N GLU A 135 -1.84 13.76 -13.44
CA GLU A 135 -2.46 13.82 -12.12
C GLU A 135 -3.58 12.80 -11.93
N THR A 136 -4.38 12.57 -12.97
CA THR A 136 -5.50 11.62 -12.93
C THR A 136 -5.02 10.19 -12.70
N ILE A 137 -4.00 9.74 -13.45
CA ILE A 137 -3.38 8.42 -13.30
C ILE A 137 -2.80 8.27 -11.90
N ARG A 138 -2.06 9.28 -11.44
CA ARG A 138 -1.45 9.29 -10.12
C ARG A 138 -2.50 9.13 -9.02
N ASN A 139 -3.59 9.89 -9.08
CA ASN A 139 -4.63 9.88 -8.05
C ASN A 139 -5.34 8.52 -8.00
N ILE A 140 -5.72 7.94 -9.14
CA ILE A 140 -6.36 6.61 -9.19
C ILE A 140 -5.45 5.53 -8.58
N CYS A 141 -4.16 5.55 -8.91
CA CYS A 141 -3.20 4.60 -8.32
C CYS A 141 -3.03 4.80 -6.80
N CYS A 142 -2.96 6.06 -6.34
CA CYS A 142 -2.81 6.34 -4.91
C CYS A 142 -4.06 5.96 -4.12
N GLU A 143 -5.25 6.27 -4.64
CA GLU A 143 -6.54 5.88 -4.03
C GLU A 143 -6.67 4.35 -3.93
N SER A 144 -6.27 3.62 -4.97
CA SER A 144 -6.26 2.14 -4.93
C SER A 144 -5.35 1.62 -3.82
N VAL A 145 -4.12 2.12 -3.70
CA VAL A 145 -3.20 1.73 -2.63
C VAL A 145 -3.77 2.08 -1.24
N GLU A 146 -4.41 3.23 -1.10
CA GLU A 146 -5.11 3.65 0.11
C GLU A 146 -6.26 2.70 0.49
N THR A 147 -7.03 2.21 -0.49
CA THR A 147 -8.07 1.21 -0.25
C THR A 147 -7.49 -0.13 0.23
N VAL A 148 -6.34 -0.54 -0.29
CA VAL A 148 -5.66 -1.76 0.17
C VAL A 148 -5.17 -1.58 1.61
N PHE A 149 -4.54 -0.46 1.95
CA PHE A 149 -4.09 -0.17 3.31
C PHE A 149 -5.23 -0.12 4.34
N LYS A 150 -6.46 0.21 3.93
CA LYS A 150 -7.65 0.15 4.80
C LYS A 150 -8.24 -1.25 4.94
N SER A 151 -8.08 -2.08 3.91
CA SER A 151 -8.71 -3.41 3.83
C SER A 151 -7.80 -4.52 4.39
N ASP A 152 -6.49 -4.33 4.33
CA ASP A 152 -5.49 -5.29 4.79
C ASP A 152 -5.40 -5.33 6.33
N LYS A 153 -5.84 -6.44 6.91
CA LYS A 153 -5.76 -6.71 8.36
C LYS A 153 -4.52 -7.51 8.75
N LEU A 154 -3.92 -8.24 7.81
CA LEU A 154 -2.76 -9.10 8.07
C LEU A 154 -1.45 -8.33 7.95
N GLY A 155 -1.43 -7.28 7.11
CA GLY A 155 -0.28 -6.42 6.89
C GLY A 155 0.73 -6.97 5.88
N GLU A 156 0.51 -8.17 5.34
CA GLU A 156 1.43 -8.78 4.37
C GLU A 156 1.41 -8.04 3.03
N ALA A 157 0.22 -7.73 2.51
CA ALA A 157 0.08 -6.97 1.26
C ALA A 157 0.58 -5.53 1.44
N SER A 158 0.28 -4.92 2.58
CA SER A 158 0.78 -3.60 2.96
C SER A 158 2.31 -3.58 3.03
N PHE A 159 2.93 -4.61 3.58
CA PHE A 159 4.38 -4.75 3.65
C PHE A 159 5.02 -4.82 2.26
N ASP A 160 4.47 -5.62 1.35
CA ASP A 160 5.00 -5.73 -0.02
C ASP A 160 4.85 -4.42 -0.80
N ILE A 161 3.73 -3.71 -0.65
CA ILE A 161 3.52 -2.38 -1.22
C ILE A 161 4.58 -1.41 -0.70
N VAL A 162 4.72 -1.29 0.62
CA VAL A 162 5.68 -0.39 1.27
C VAL A 162 7.10 -0.73 0.84
N LYS A 163 7.49 -2.01 0.83
CA LYS A 163 8.81 -2.46 0.37
C LYS A 163 9.10 -2.04 -1.06
N THR A 164 8.11 -2.15 -1.95
CA THR A 164 8.26 -1.80 -3.38
C THR A 164 8.35 -0.29 -3.58
N ILE A 165 7.52 0.49 -2.87
CA ILE A 165 7.62 1.95 -2.85
C ILE A 165 8.97 2.39 -2.29
N CYS A 166 9.42 1.81 -1.18
CA CYS A 166 10.71 2.12 -0.58
C CYS A 166 11.86 1.82 -1.53
N LYS A 167 11.85 0.71 -2.27
CA LYS A 167 12.83 0.44 -3.33
C LYS A 167 12.79 1.51 -4.43
N PHE A 168 11.59 1.86 -4.91
CA PHE A 168 11.42 2.88 -5.95
C PHE A 168 11.98 4.25 -5.55
N VAL A 169 11.73 4.70 -4.31
CA VAL A 169 12.25 5.98 -3.78
C VAL A 169 13.78 5.94 -3.61
N LYS A 170 14.35 4.77 -3.31
CA LYS A 170 15.81 4.59 -3.22
C LYS A 170 16.45 4.73 -4.61
N ASP A 171 15.85 4.14 -5.63
CA ASP A 171 16.39 4.11 -7.00
C ASP A 171 16.12 5.42 -7.76
N ASN A 172 14.99 6.08 -7.50
CA ASN A 172 14.55 7.29 -8.22
C ASN A 172 14.19 8.45 -7.26
N PRO A 173 15.17 9.01 -6.56
CA PRO A 173 14.92 10.08 -5.59
C PRO A 173 14.28 11.34 -6.20
N THR A 174 14.71 11.73 -7.40
CA THR A 174 14.29 13.00 -8.05
C THR A 174 12.94 12.93 -8.76
N LYS A 175 12.39 11.73 -8.97
CA LYS A 175 11.10 11.51 -9.67
C LYS A 175 9.95 11.20 -8.71
N SER A 176 10.24 11.00 -7.43
CA SER A 176 9.24 10.59 -6.45
C SER A 176 8.27 11.72 -6.16
N HIS A 177 6.97 11.50 -6.38
CA HIS A 177 5.94 12.52 -6.11
C HIS A 177 5.50 12.48 -4.62
N PRO A 178 5.25 13.62 -3.96
CA PRO A 178 4.83 13.67 -2.55
C PRO A 178 3.60 12.82 -2.25
N ARG A 179 2.63 12.82 -3.18
CA ARG A 179 1.39 12.03 -3.10
C ARG A 179 1.63 10.53 -2.85
N MET A 180 2.73 9.97 -3.36
CA MET A 180 3.08 8.57 -3.12
C MET A 180 3.37 8.32 -1.64
N LEU A 181 4.10 9.22 -0.97
CA LEU A 181 4.40 9.10 0.46
C LEU A 181 3.20 9.44 1.34
N GLU A 182 2.29 10.29 0.86
CA GLU A 182 1.04 10.57 1.58
C GLU A 182 0.20 9.30 1.78
N THR A 183 0.29 8.32 0.87
CA THR A 183 -0.41 7.03 1.04
C THR A 183 0.01 6.31 2.32
N PHE A 184 1.25 6.47 2.79
CA PHE A 184 1.70 5.89 4.06
C PHE A 184 0.95 6.45 5.27
N LEU A 185 0.44 7.68 5.19
CA LEU A 185 -0.37 8.25 6.27
C LEU A 185 -1.71 7.53 6.44
N GLN A 186 -2.18 6.75 5.46
CA GLN A 186 -3.43 6.00 5.60
C GLN A 186 -3.26 4.61 6.23
N LEU A 187 -2.01 4.19 6.47
CA LEU A 187 -1.75 2.96 7.21
C LEU A 187 -2.36 3.06 8.62
N LYS A 188 -3.31 2.18 8.90
CA LYS A 188 -3.91 2.01 10.23
C LYS A 188 -3.08 0.99 11.00
N ILE A 189 -1.89 1.42 11.43
CA ILE A 189 -1.10 0.66 12.39
C ILE A 189 -1.64 1.08 13.76
N LYS A 190 -2.85 0.61 14.07
CA LYS A 190 -3.35 0.66 15.44
C LYS A 190 -2.83 -0.61 16.11
N GLU A 191 -2.25 -0.46 17.29
CA GLU A 191 -2.19 -1.57 18.25
C GLU A 191 -3.56 -2.24 18.28
N VAL A 192 -3.56 -3.56 18.24
CA VAL A 192 -4.76 -4.37 18.08
C VAL A 192 -5.70 -4.12 19.26
N GLU A 193 -6.55 -3.10 19.15
CA GLU A 193 -7.63 -2.81 20.09
C GLU A 193 -8.56 -4.03 20.11
N LYS A 194 -8.58 -4.71 21.26
CA LYS A 194 -9.36 -5.90 21.56
C LYS A 194 -10.82 -5.55 21.83
N THR A 195 -11.58 -5.08 20.84
CA THR A 195 -13.02 -4.80 20.97
C THR A 195 -13.59 -4.71 19.55
N ASP A 196 -14.68 -5.32 19.09
CA ASP A 196 -15.87 -5.89 19.71
C ASP A 196 -16.47 -6.95 18.75
N GLN A 197 -16.67 -8.19 19.22
CA GLN A 197 -17.45 -9.20 18.49
C GLN A 197 -18.51 -9.89 19.36
N MET A 198 -18.95 -9.27 20.45
CA MET A 198 -19.91 -9.90 21.38
C MET A 198 -21.39 -9.62 21.06
N ALA A 199 -21.73 -8.69 20.16
CA ALA A 199 -23.12 -8.25 19.98
C ALA A 199 -23.94 -9.01 18.91
N LYS A 200 -23.31 -9.71 17.94
CA LYS A 200 -24.04 -10.35 16.82
C LYS A 200 -24.51 -11.79 17.07
N THR A 201 -24.10 -12.44 18.16
CA THR A 201 -24.17 -13.90 18.28
C THR A 201 -25.52 -14.46 18.78
N LYS A 202 -26.40 -13.66 19.40
CA LYS A 202 -27.61 -14.20 20.07
C LYS A 202 -28.66 -14.77 19.11
N ARG A 203 -28.81 -14.22 17.90
CA ARG A 203 -29.78 -14.72 16.90
C ARG A 203 -29.27 -15.99 16.18
N ASP A 204 -27.98 -16.05 15.86
CA ASP A 204 -27.36 -17.20 15.18
C ASP A 204 -27.22 -18.44 16.09
N ILE A 205 -27.01 -18.22 17.40
CA ILE A 205 -26.97 -19.32 18.38
C ILE A 205 -28.33 -20.01 18.49
N LEU A 206 -29.43 -19.27 18.43
CA LEU A 206 -30.79 -19.83 18.55
C LEU A 206 -31.15 -20.70 17.33
N ALA A 207 -30.85 -20.22 16.12
CA ALA A 207 -31.08 -20.93 14.86
C ALA A 207 -30.18 -22.19 14.72
N LYS A 208 -28.91 -22.10 15.12
CA LYS A 208 -28.00 -23.26 15.17
C LYS A 208 -28.48 -24.31 16.17
N LYS A 209 -29.01 -23.90 17.33
CA LYS A 209 -29.52 -24.83 18.37
C LYS A 209 -30.75 -25.61 17.91
N GLN A 210 -31.60 -25.00 17.07
CA GLN A 210 -32.75 -25.69 16.46
C GLN A 210 -32.32 -26.69 15.37
N LYS A 211 -31.38 -26.33 14.47
CA LYS A 211 -30.83 -27.27 13.47
C LYS A 211 -30.16 -28.49 14.11
N ILE A 212 -29.42 -28.32 15.20
CA ILE A 212 -28.78 -29.43 15.93
C ILE A 212 -29.80 -30.38 16.57
N ARG A 213 -30.98 -29.87 16.96
CA ARG A 213 -32.08 -30.70 17.50
C ARG A 213 -32.78 -31.55 16.45
N MET A 214 -32.67 -31.24 15.15
CA MET A 214 -33.25 -32.03 14.06
C MET A 214 -32.29 -33.08 13.47
N MET A 215 -30.98 -33.01 13.76
CA MET A 215 -29.99 -33.97 13.23
C MET A 215 -30.02 -35.33 13.94
N SER A 216 -29.59 -36.37 13.23
CA SER A 216 -29.41 -37.74 13.75
C SER A 216 -28.33 -37.82 14.85
N ARG A 217 -28.37 -38.87 15.70
CA ARG A 217 -27.39 -39.06 16.79
C ARG A 217 -25.93 -39.13 16.28
N LYS A 218 -25.68 -39.73 15.10
CA LYS A 218 -24.34 -39.81 14.49
C LYS A 218 -23.87 -38.45 13.98
N GLU A 219 -24.74 -37.72 13.28
CA GLU A 219 -24.48 -36.37 12.75
C GLU A 219 -24.21 -35.35 13.85
N ARG A 220 -24.90 -35.46 15.00
CA ARG A 220 -24.60 -34.60 16.16
C ARG A 220 -23.20 -34.85 16.73
N LYS A 221 -22.73 -36.11 16.73
CA LYS A 221 -21.38 -36.45 17.21
C LYS A 221 -20.32 -35.91 16.25
N THR A 222 -20.50 -36.04 14.94
CA THR A 222 -19.58 -35.50 13.93
C THR A 222 -19.60 -33.97 13.92
N PHE A 223 -20.77 -33.34 13.98
CA PHE A 223 -20.91 -31.89 14.06
C PHE A 223 -20.22 -31.31 15.32
N LYS A 224 -20.37 -31.96 16.49
CA LYS A 224 -19.65 -31.52 17.70
C LYS A 224 -18.13 -31.65 17.56
N ARG A 225 -17.63 -32.68 16.87
CA ARG A 225 -16.19 -32.86 16.62
C ARG A 225 -15.67 -31.83 15.63
N LEU A 226 -16.36 -31.63 14.51
CA LEU A 226 -16.03 -30.59 13.53
C LEU A 226 -16.06 -29.21 14.18
N LYS A 227 -17.09 -28.91 14.97
CA LYS A 227 -17.16 -27.62 15.67
C LYS A 227 -16.01 -27.41 16.65
N LYS A 228 -15.65 -28.43 17.45
CA LYS A 228 -14.48 -28.33 18.34
C LYS A 228 -13.21 -28.07 17.52
N LEU A 229 -13.03 -28.79 16.43
CA LEU A 229 -11.89 -28.60 15.54
C LEU A 229 -11.89 -27.20 14.90
N ASP A 230 -13.04 -26.69 14.47
CA ASP A 230 -13.20 -25.32 13.95
C ASP A 230 -12.90 -24.27 15.03
N ASP A 231 -13.36 -24.48 16.27
CA ASP A 231 -13.12 -23.60 17.41
C ASP A 231 -11.61 -23.61 17.76
N ASP A 232 -10.97 -24.78 17.81
CA ASP A 232 -9.53 -24.96 18.07
C ASP A 232 -8.69 -24.33 16.93
N LEU A 233 -9.06 -24.52 15.66
CA LEU A 233 -8.40 -23.88 14.52
C LEU A 233 -8.56 -22.36 14.57
N ALA A 234 -9.74 -21.85 14.93
CA ALA A 234 -9.97 -20.42 15.02
C ALA A 234 -9.15 -19.75 16.13
N GLU A 235 -8.93 -20.44 17.26
CA GLU A 235 -8.07 -19.97 18.35
C GLU A 235 -6.60 -19.91 17.92
N LEU A 236 -6.08 -21.01 17.35
CA LEU A 236 -4.71 -21.07 16.84
C LEU A 236 -4.46 -20.03 15.75
N GLU A 237 -5.37 -19.90 14.79
CA GLU A 237 -5.27 -18.89 13.74
C GLU A 237 -5.32 -17.47 14.31
N ALA A 238 -6.12 -17.20 15.35
CA ALA A 238 -6.22 -15.88 15.94
C ALA A 238 -4.94 -15.47 16.69
N GLU A 239 -4.27 -16.41 17.34
CA GLU A 239 -2.97 -16.18 17.96
C GLU A 239 -1.87 -15.95 16.92
N GLU A 240 -1.78 -16.84 15.93
CA GLU A 240 -0.79 -16.72 14.84
C GLU A 240 -0.98 -15.42 14.06
N LYS A 241 -2.22 -15.02 13.78
CA LYS A 241 -2.54 -13.75 13.10
C LYS A 241 -2.01 -12.56 13.88
N LYS A 242 -2.17 -12.50 15.20
CA LYS A 242 -1.68 -11.37 16.02
C LYS A 242 -0.16 -11.29 15.96
N GLU A 243 0.53 -12.41 16.12
CA GLU A 243 1.99 -12.44 16.09
C GLU A 243 2.52 -12.04 14.71
N ASN A 244 1.93 -12.56 13.64
CA ASN A 244 2.31 -12.23 12.27
C ASN A 244 2.04 -10.75 11.94
N VAL A 245 0.90 -10.22 12.37
CA VAL A 245 0.54 -8.80 12.21
C VAL A 245 1.57 -7.90 12.89
N LEU A 246 1.97 -8.20 14.12
CA LEU A 246 3.03 -7.45 14.82
C LEU A 246 4.36 -7.54 14.08
N LYS A 247 4.77 -8.74 13.65
CA LYS A 247 6.00 -8.95 12.86
C LYS A 247 5.99 -8.11 11.57
N PHE A 248 4.88 -8.07 10.85
CA PHE A 248 4.76 -7.29 9.62
C PHE A 248 4.74 -5.78 9.90
N HIS A 249 4.01 -5.33 10.93
CA HIS A 249 4.01 -3.92 11.31
C HIS A 249 5.41 -3.43 11.68
N THR A 250 6.16 -4.14 12.52
CA THR A 250 7.54 -3.76 12.86
C THR A 250 8.42 -3.65 11.61
N LYS A 251 8.28 -4.60 10.65
CA LYS A 251 9.02 -4.57 9.38
C LYS A 251 8.60 -3.39 8.49
N ILE A 252 7.31 -3.09 8.41
CA ILE A 252 6.77 -1.92 7.67
C ILE A 252 7.40 -0.64 8.23
N MET A 253 7.36 -0.47 9.56
CA MET A 253 7.86 0.72 10.23
C MET A 253 9.36 0.92 10.02
N SER A 254 10.14 -0.16 10.16
CA SER A 254 11.57 -0.12 9.86
C SER A 254 11.85 0.34 8.42
N GLN A 255 11.09 -0.13 7.43
CA GLN A 255 11.26 0.31 6.03
C GLN A 255 10.83 1.76 5.80
N ILE A 256 9.72 2.21 6.41
CA ILE A 256 9.23 3.59 6.30
C ILE A 256 10.25 4.55 6.92
N PHE A 257 10.71 4.29 8.14
CA PHE A 257 11.70 5.12 8.81
C PHE A 257 13.02 5.13 8.06
N ALA A 258 13.49 4.00 7.55
CA ALA A 258 14.71 3.96 6.72
C ALA A 258 14.63 4.86 5.49
N VAL A 259 13.44 5.03 4.89
CA VAL A 259 13.22 5.97 3.79
C VAL A 259 13.11 7.40 4.29
N TYR A 260 12.38 7.67 5.37
CA TYR A 260 12.26 9.01 5.95
C TYR A 260 13.61 9.56 6.42
N PHE A 261 14.39 8.79 7.17
CA PHE A 261 15.76 9.15 7.57
C PHE A 261 16.65 9.40 6.36
N ARG A 262 16.53 8.59 5.32
CA ARG A 262 17.28 8.80 4.08
C ARG A 262 16.89 10.10 3.37
N VAL A 263 15.62 10.49 3.42
CA VAL A 263 15.17 11.78 2.87
C VAL A 263 15.66 12.94 3.72
N LEU A 264 15.64 12.82 5.06
CA LEU A 264 16.09 13.86 5.99
C LEU A 264 17.62 14.06 6.01
N LYS A 265 18.40 12.98 6.02
CA LYS A 265 19.88 13.02 6.03
C LYS A 265 20.47 13.47 4.67
N ARG A 266 19.64 13.67 3.64
CA ARG A 266 20.10 14.16 2.33
C ARG A 266 20.09 15.69 2.31
N GLU A 267 21.28 16.29 2.32
CA GLU A 267 21.44 17.75 2.16
C GLU A 267 21.07 18.23 0.74
N LYS A 268 21.14 17.35 -0.29
CA LYS A 268 20.77 17.64 -1.69
C LYS A 268 20.09 16.42 -2.34
N LEU A 269 18.98 16.65 -3.05
CA LEU A 269 18.28 15.61 -3.85
C LEU A 269 18.60 15.83 -5.34
N GLY A 270 19.81 15.45 -5.77
CA GLY A 270 20.32 15.79 -7.11
C GLY A 270 20.67 17.29 -7.24
N ASN A 271 20.55 17.85 -8.45
CA ASN A 271 20.85 19.26 -8.76
C ASN A 271 19.83 20.27 -8.21
N GLN A 272 18.95 19.88 -7.27
CA GLN A 272 17.95 20.78 -6.68
C GLN A 272 18.09 20.85 -5.14
N PRO A 273 18.01 22.06 -4.57
CA PRO A 273 18.01 22.25 -3.12
C PRO A 273 16.73 21.67 -2.49
N LEU A 274 16.84 21.22 -1.24
CA LEU A 274 15.77 20.62 -0.45
C LEU A 274 14.48 21.46 -0.41
N ASN A 275 14.63 22.78 -0.53
CA ASN A 275 13.56 23.80 -0.48
C ASN A 275 12.61 23.77 -1.70
N LYS A 276 12.90 22.97 -2.73
CA LYS A 276 11.97 22.69 -3.84
C LYS A 276 11.36 21.29 -3.79
N CYS A 277 11.79 20.46 -2.83
CA CYS A 277 11.26 19.12 -2.65
C CYS A 277 9.94 19.19 -1.87
N LYS A 278 8.82 19.16 -2.60
CA LYS A 278 7.46 19.02 -2.05
C LYS A 278 7.25 17.78 -1.14
N ILE A 279 8.28 16.94 -1.00
CA ILE A 279 8.32 15.67 -0.27
C ILE A 279 8.56 15.91 1.24
N LEU A 280 9.32 16.94 1.61
CA LEU A 280 9.72 17.18 3.00
C LEU A 280 8.52 17.35 3.96
N PRO A 281 7.49 18.14 3.65
CA PRO A 281 6.33 18.29 4.53
C PRO A 281 5.60 16.96 4.80
N VAL A 282 5.53 16.09 3.78
CA VAL A 282 4.87 14.79 3.88
C VAL A 282 5.66 13.85 4.80
N VAL A 283 6.99 13.86 4.70
CA VAL A 283 7.89 13.06 5.55
C VAL A 283 7.78 13.52 7.01
N LEU A 284 7.78 14.83 7.27
CA LEU A 284 7.64 15.38 8.62
C LEU A 284 6.29 15.03 9.24
N ARG A 285 5.21 15.09 8.45
CA ARG A 285 3.87 14.65 8.88
C ARG A 285 3.84 13.15 9.19
N GLY A 286 4.51 12.34 8.36
CA GLY A 286 4.65 10.90 8.59
C GLY A 286 5.41 10.59 9.87
N LEU A 287 6.54 11.25 10.11
CA LEU A 287 7.33 11.11 11.33
C LEU A 287 6.55 11.51 12.58
N SER A 288 5.80 12.61 12.52
CA SER A 288 4.95 13.04 13.64
C SER A 288 3.85 12.01 13.93
N LYS A 289 3.19 11.46 12.91
CA LYS A 289 2.15 10.44 13.09
C LYS A 289 2.69 9.13 13.69
N PHE A 290 3.88 8.74 13.28
CA PHE A 290 4.48 7.45 13.62
C PHE A 290 5.55 7.53 14.71
N ALA A 291 5.70 8.67 15.39
CA ALA A 291 6.77 8.94 16.34
C ALA A 291 6.89 7.87 17.45
N HIS A 292 5.75 7.39 17.96
CA HIS A 292 5.65 6.37 19.02
C HIS A 292 6.14 4.97 18.61
N PHE A 293 6.39 4.73 17.32
CA PHE A 293 6.94 3.45 16.85
C PHE A 293 8.44 3.51 16.56
N ILE A 294 9.08 4.67 16.76
CA ILE A 294 10.52 4.84 16.53
C ILE A 294 11.26 4.19 17.70
N ASN A 295 12.31 3.42 17.41
CA ASN A 295 13.19 2.92 18.47
C ASN A 295 13.96 4.10 19.09
N ILE A 296 13.99 4.14 20.42
CA ILE A 296 14.58 5.16 21.29
C ILE A 296 16.03 5.50 20.86
N GLU A 297 16.80 4.50 20.43
CA GLU A 297 18.18 4.65 19.96
C GLU A 297 18.35 5.59 18.75
N PHE A 298 17.30 5.81 17.95
CA PHE A 298 17.35 6.68 16.77
C PHE A 298 16.94 8.14 17.05
N PHE A 299 16.50 8.47 18.27
CA PHE A 299 15.96 9.80 18.59
C PHE A 299 17.02 10.91 18.50
N ASP A 300 18.22 10.67 19.03
CA ASP A 300 19.31 11.64 18.99
C ASP A 300 19.70 11.97 17.55
N ASP A 301 19.87 10.94 16.73
CA ASP A 301 20.16 11.04 15.30
C ASP A 301 19.07 11.81 14.55
N LEU A 302 17.80 11.58 14.90
CA LEU A 302 16.64 12.23 14.30
C LEU A 302 16.58 13.71 14.67
N LEU A 303 16.68 14.03 15.96
CA LEU A 303 16.60 15.41 16.47
C LEU A 303 17.78 16.24 15.97
N ASN A 304 19.00 15.68 15.95
CA ASN A 304 20.15 16.32 15.35
C ASN A 304 19.95 16.57 13.84
N SER A 305 19.34 15.63 13.12
CA SER A 305 19.02 15.82 11.69
C SER A 305 17.99 16.94 11.50
N LEU A 306 16.95 16.99 12.32
CA LEU A 306 15.92 18.04 12.27
C LEU A 306 16.48 19.42 12.64
N LEU A 307 17.34 19.50 13.65
CA LEU A 307 17.98 20.74 14.07
C LEU A 307 18.95 21.24 12.99
N ASN A 308 19.71 20.34 12.35
CA ASN A 308 20.54 20.69 11.20
C ASN A 308 19.71 21.24 10.03
N LEU A 309 18.55 20.63 9.74
CA LEU A 309 17.65 21.12 8.69
C LEU A 309 17.13 22.52 9.00
N VAL A 310 16.72 22.76 10.24
CA VAL A 310 16.19 24.04 10.69
C VAL A 310 17.24 25.15 10.68
N LEU A 311 18.51 24.84 10.99
CA LEU A 311 19.59 25.82 11.05
C LEU A 311 20.32 26.06 9.72
N LYS A 312 20.45 25.04 8.86
CA LYS A 312 21.31 25.08 7.66
C LYS A 312 20.56 25.16 6.34
N ALA A 313 19.28 24.76 6.29
CA ALA A 313 18.52 24.81 5.05
C ALA A 313 17.67 26.08 4.99
N ASP A 314 17.68 26.77 3.84
CA ASP A 314 16.80 27.93 3.54
C ASP A 314 15.33 27.46 3.37
N LEU A 315 14.76 26.88 4.42
CA LEU A 315 13.40 26.34 4.44
C LEU A 315 12.37 27.47 4.50
N ASN A 316 11.18 27.21 3.95
CA ASN A 316 10.04 28.11 4.11
C ASN A 316 9.60 28.13 5.59
N VAL A 317 9.03 29.25 6.06
CA VAL A 317 8.57 29.42 7.45
C VAL A 317 7.64 28.28 7.88
N THR A 318 6.72 27.87 7.01
CA THR A 318 5.80 26.74 7.25
C THR A 318 6.50 25.39 7.35
N GLU A 319 7.56 25.16 6.56
CA GLU A 319 8.35 23.92 6.59
C GLU A 319 9.18 23.84 7.86
N SER A 320 9.81 24.95 8.26
CA SER A 320 10.56 25.06 9.52
C SER A 320 9.66 24.85 10.73
N LEU A 321 8.45 25.42 10.73
CA LEU A 321 7.47 25.22 11.81
C LEU A 321 7.01 23.76 11.88
N ASN A 322 6.78 23.11 10.74
CA ASN A 322 6.45 21.69 10.72
C ASN A 322 7.60 20.81 11.25
N CYS A 323 8.87 21.14 10.95
CA CYS A 323 10.03 20.46 11.53
C CYS A 323 10.04 20.56 13.05
N VAL A 324 9.84 21.77 13.57
CA VAL A 324 9.81 22.03 15.02
C VAL A 324 8.64 21.30 15.67
N LYS A 325 7.45 21.34 15.08
CA LYS A 325 6.27 20.58 15.56
C LYS A 325 6.59 19.09 15.65
N THR A 326 7.18 18.51 14.60
CA THR A 326 7.57 17.09 14.60
C THR A 326 8.59 16.79 15.70
N ALA A 327 9.60 17.64 15.91
CA ALA A 327 10.58 17.48 16.99
C ALA A 327 9.92 17.48 18.38
N PHE A 328 8.97 18.39 18.63
CA PHE A 328 8.25 18.42 19.90
C PHE A 328 7.32 17.23 20.10
N VAL A 329 6.66 16.74 19.05
CA VAL A 329 5.82 15.52 19.14
C VAL A 329 6.69 14.32 19.52
N ILE A 330 7.89 14.21 18.94
CA ILE A 330 8.85 13.15 19.25
C ILE A 330 9.32 13.25 20.71
N LEU A 331 9.67 14.46 21.17
CA LEU A 331 10.07 14.71 22.56
C LEU A 331 8.94 14.53 23.58
N SER A 332 7.69 14.76 23.18
CA SER A 332 6.52 14.63 24.06
C SER A 332 6.04 13.18 24.22
N GLY A 333 6.47 12.26 23.35
CA GLY A 333 6.18 10.83 23.47
C GLY A 333 7.23 10.11 24.31
N ASP A 334 7.68 8.94 23.84
CA ASP A 334 8.72 8.12 24.51
C ASP A 334 10.06 8.85 24.65
N GLY A 335 10.26 9.95 23.91
CA GLY A 335 11.42 10.84 24.03
C GLY A 335 11.51 11.62 25.34
N GLN A 336 10.43 11.71 26.14
CA GLN A 336 10.48 12.35 27.46
C GLN A 336 11.45 11.62 28.41
N ALA A 337 11.56 10.30 28.26
CA ALA A 337 12.47 9.48 29.08
C ALA A 337 13.95 9.77 28.79
N LEU A 338 14.28 10.36 27.63
CA LEU A 338 15.64 10.60 27.19
C LEU A 338 16.24 11.94 27.70
N ASN A 339 15.46 12.79 28.38
CA ASN A 339 15.92 14.10 28.90
C ASN A 339 16.75 14.92 27.89
N ILE A 340 16.38 14.88 26.60
CA ILE A 340 17.10 15.59 25.53
C ILE A 340 16.77 17.08 25.62
N ASP A 341 17.79 17.94 25.60
CA ASP A 341 17.62 19.39 25.67
C ASP A 341 17.01 19.98 24.37
N PRO A 342 15.81 20.60 24.41
CA PRO A 342 15.19 21.23 23.25
C PRO A 342 15.70 22.65 22.97
N TYR A 343 16.69 23.17 23.70
CA TYR A 343 17.16 24.57 23.63
C TYR A 343 17.36 25.10 22.20
N GLY A 344 17.95 24.29 21.31
CA GLY A 344 18.17 24.67 19.90
C GLY A 344 16.88 24.96 19.13
N PHE A 345 15.80 24.23 19.43
CA PHE A 345 14.49 24.45 18.81
C PHE A 345 13.78 25.68 19.40
N TYR A 346 13.86 25.91 20.71
CA TYR A 346 13.30 27.11 21.33
C TYR A 346 13.92 28.40 20.78
N ARG A 347 15.25 28.44 20.66
CA ARG A 347 15.97 29.58 20.07
C ARG A 347 15.52 29.84 18.64
N PHE A 348 15.31 28.79 17.86
CA PHE A 348 14.83 28.94 16.49
C PHE A 348 13.40 29.51 16.42
N VAL A 349 12.47 28.97 17.20
CA VAL A 349 11.08 29.49 17.25
C VAL A 349 11.07 30.97 17.63
N TYR A 350 11.85 31.35 18.63
CA TYR A 350 11.95 32.74 19.08
C TYR A 350 12.42 33.68 17.96
N ASN A 351 13.38 33.24 17.14
CA ASN A 351 13.89 34.01 16.01
C ASN A 351 12.92 34.08 14.82
N VAL A 352 12.00 33.12 14.69
CA VAL A 352 11.03 33.04 13.57
C VAL A 352 9.70 33.71 13.92
N LEU A 353 9.36 33.86 15.20
CA LEU A 353 8.15 34.56 15.67
C LEU A 353 7.92 35.93 14.99
N PRO A 354 8.94 36.81 14.84
CA PRO A 354 8.76 38.09 14.15
C PRO A 354 8.39 37.92 12.66
N LYS A 355 8.95 36.92 11.98
CA LYS A 355 8.70 36.65 10.55
C LYS A 355 7.29 36.12 10.30
N ILE A 356 6.74 35.38 11.26
CA ILE A 356 5.36 34.85 11.19
C ILE A 356 4.34 35.98 11.35
N ALA A 357 4.63 36.97 12.20
CA ALA A 357 3.75 38.11 12.43
C ALA A 357 3.59 38.99 11.17
N ASP A 358 4.60 39.03 10.30
CA ASP A 358 4.58 39.79 9.04
C ASP A 358 3.87 39.04 7.88
N GLU A 359 3.78 37.70 7.95
CA GLU A 359 3.23 36.86 6.88
C GLU A 359 1.68 36.82 6.96
N LYS A 360 1.02 37.86 6.42
CA LYS A 360 -0.45 37.96 6.28
C LYS A 360 -1.02 36.90 5.30
N ARG A 361 -1.18 35.66 5.76
CA ARG A 361 -2.19 34.65 5.37
C ARG A 361 -1.73 33.28 5.86
N ILE A 362 -2.17 32.89 7.05
CA ILE A 362 -2.07 31.50 7.51
C ILE A 362 -3.47 30.90 7.37
N ASP A 363 -3.69 30.08 6.35
CA ASP A 363 -4.92 29.28 6.23
C ASP A 363 -4.93 28.24 7.35
N TYR A 364 -5.74 28.50 8.38
CA TYR A 364 -5.86 27.70 9.61
C TYR A 364 -6.47 26.29 9.42
N THR A 365 -6.84 25.90 8.20
CA THR A 365 -7.62 24.68 7.94
C THR A 365 -6.81 23.38 7.99
N ASN A 366 -5.48 23.42 7.85
CA ASN A 366 -4.63 22.21 7.85
C ASN A 366 -3.85 21.96 9.15
N ILE A 367 -3.97 22.84 10.16
CA ILE A 367 -3.16 22.77 11.39
C ILE A 367 -3.93 22.11 12.56
N LEU A 368 -5.27 22.15 12.54
CA LEU A 368 -6.12 21.80 13.69
C LEU A 368 -6.72 20.38 13.68
N HIS A 369 -6.54 19.58 12.63
CA HIS A 369 -6.97 18.16 12.65
C HIS A 369 -5.87 17.26 13.24
N GLY A 370 -5.66 17.42 14.55
CA GLY A 370 -4.92 16.50 15.39
C GLY A 370 -5.53 16.61 16.77
N GLU A 371 -6.60 15.86 17.00
CA GLU A 371 -7.20 15.69 18.33
C GLU A 371 -6.09 15.28 19.30
N PHE A 372 -5.74 16.20 20.21
CA PHE A 372 -5.03 15.87 21.43
C PHE A 372 -5.98 15.00 22.26
N HIS A 373 -5.93 13.68 22.07
CA HIS A 373 -6.38 12.77 23.11
C HIS A 373 -5.26 12.72 24.15
N SER A 374 -5.46 13.49 25.22
CA SER A 374 -4.78 13.30 26.49
C SER A 374 -5.14 11.92 27.04
N ALA A 375 -4.13 11.06 27.18
CA ALA A 375 -4.15 9.95 28.11
C ALA A 375 -3.40 10.39 29.38
#